data_AF-A0A2H9LIK9-F1
#
_entry.id   AF-A0A2H9LIK9-F1
#
_cell.length_a   1.000
_cell.length_b   1.000
_cell.length_c   1.000
_cell.angle_alpha   90.00
_cell.angle_beta   90.00
_cell.angle_gamma   90.00
#
_symmetry.space_group_name_H-M   'P 1'
#
loop_
_entity.id
_entity.type
_entity.pdbx_description
1 polymer ?
#
loop_
_entity_poly.entity_id
_entity_poly.type
_entity_poly.pdbx_seq_one_letter_code
_entity_poly.pdbx_strand_id
1 'polypeptide(L)'
;MNPKAVLSNELRRFVESRLKVNLDGIEETLNEIFQIQGLSLEDLRETIKALEESFTLLSQKWSLQILYILFLRKSTGFGELKKILGVNSRTLSDKLKSLAKGGYVDRSVEHGPPLRVRYSLTARGHDTILLALPFLYYSSDSLG
;
A
#
# COMPACT_ATOMS: atom_id res chain seq x y z
N MET A 1 27.53 14.78 13.25
CA MET A 1 26.38 13.86 13.08
C MET A 1 25.78 14.05 11.69
N ASN A 2 25.39 12.99 10.99
CA ASN A 2 24.81 13.05 9.65
C ASN A 2 23.34 13.53 9.71
N PRO A 3 22.97 14.68 9.12
CA PRO A 3 21.61 15.23 9.18
C PRO A 3 20.54 14.27 8.64
N LYS A 4 20.87 13.44 7.64
CA LYS A 4 19.94 12.45 7.08
C LYS A 4 19.59 11.34 8.06
N ALA A 5 20.54 10.95 8.92
CA ALA A 5 20.33 9.91 9.93
C ALA A 5 19.51 10.40 11.13
N VAL A 6 19.56 11.71 11.43
CA VAL A 6 18.72 12.31 12.49
C VAL A 6 17.26 12.35 12.04
N LEU A 7 17.01 12.80 10.79
CA LEU A 7 15.67 12.88 10.23
C LEU A 7 15.00 11.49 10.12
N SER A 8 15.74 10.45 9.75
CA SER A 8 15.21 9.08 9.70
C SER A 8 14.84 8.55 11.10
N ASN A 9 15.67 8.84 12.11
CA ASN A 9 15.43 8.40 13.48
C ASN A 9 14.29 9.15 14.17
N GLU A 10 14.11 10.43 13.89
CA GLU A 10 12.96 11.21 14.36
C GLU A 10 11.68 10.72 13.72
N LEU A 11 11.67 10.54 12.38
CA LEU A 11 10.53 9.97 11.67
C LEU A 11 10.13 8.61 12.24
N ARG A 12 11.11 7.72 12.49
CA ARG A 12 10.87 6.42 13.12
C ARG A 12 10.19 6.54 14.48
N ARG A 13 10.71 7.36 15.38
CA ARG A 13 10.11 7.58 16.71
C ARG A 13 8.68 8.12 16.62
N PHE A 14 8.43 9.06 15.71
CA PHE A 14 7.09 9.57 15.48
C PHE A 14 6.14 8.49 14.94
N VAL A 15 6.60 7.67 14.00
CA VAL A 15 5.83 6.55 13.44
C VAL A 15 5.52 5.52 14.53
N GLU A 16 6.50 5.10 15.32
CA GLU A 16 6.34 4.14 16.42
C GLU A 16 5.35 4.65 17.49
N SER A 17 5.46 5.91 17.89
CA SER A 17 4.54 6.53 18.86
C SER A 17 3.11 6.57 18.35
N ARG A 18 2.90 6.94 17.08
CA ARG A 18 1.57 6.96 16.46
C ARG A 18 1.00 5.56 16.26
N LEU A 19 1.85 4.61 15.87
CA LEU A 19 1.48 3.21 15.69
C LEU A 19 0.98 2.60 16.97
N LYS A 20 1.71 2.78 18.09
CA LYS A 20 1.32 2.20 19.37
C LYS A 20 -0.11 2.61 19.77
N VAL A 21 -0.39 3.91 19.77
CA VAL A 21 -1.73 4.43 20.09
C VAL A 21 -2.81 3.89 19.14
N ASN A 22 -2.50 3.82 17.84
CA ASN A 22 -3.46 3.29 16.87
C ASN A 22 -3.72 1.78 17.04
N LEU A 23 -2.69 0.99 17.35
CA LEU A 23 -2.84 -0.46 17.57
C LEU A 23 -3.67 -0.73 18.82
N ASP A 24 -3.39 -0.03 19.92
CA ASP A 24 -4.16 -0.14 21.16
C ASP A 24 -5.66 0.18 20.89
N GLY A 25 -5.94 1.28 20.18
CA GLY A 25 -7.32 1.65 19.84
C GLY A 25 -8.03 0.69 18.86
N ILE A 26 -7.29 0.07 17.92
CA ILE A 26 -7.84 -0.97 17.04
C ILE A 26 -8.19 -2.22 17.86
N GLU A 27 -7.32 -2.62 18.77
CA GLU A 27 -7.55 -3.78 19.64
C GLU A 27 -8.76 -3.57 20.56
N GLU A 28 -8.87 -2.39 21.18
CA GLU A 28 -10.05 -2.00 21.98
C GLU A 28 -11.34 -2.07 21.15
N THR A 29 -11.34 -1.48 19.94
CA THR A 29 -12.51 -1.50 19.05
C THR A 29 -12.92 -2.93 18.67
N LEU A 30 -11.95 -3.79 18.36
CA LEU A 30 -12.22 -5.18 18.01
C LEU A 30 -12.77 -5.96 19.20
N ASN A 31 -12.20 -5.76 20.39
CA ASN A 31 -12.67 -6.40 21.61
C ASN A 31 -14.11 -5.98 21.94
N GLU A 32 -14.46 -4.70 21.81
CA GLU A 32 -15.85 -4.24 21.98
C GLU A 32 -16.82 -4.93 21.01
N ILE A 33 -16.47 -5.01 19.72
CA ILE A 33 -17.30 -5.68 18.71
C ILE A 33 -17.50 -7.16 19.05
N PHE A 34 -16.41 -7.86 19.41
CA PHE A 34 -16.46 -9.29 19.71
C PHE A 34 -17.18 -9.62 21.03
N GLN A 35 -17.18 -8.71 22.01
CA GLN A 35 -17.96 -8.88 23.24
C GLN A 35 -19.47 -8.71 22.98
N ILE A 36 -19.86 -7.89 22.02
CA ILE A 36 -21.28 -7.63 21.67
C ILE A 36 -21.83 -8.73 20.74
N GLN A 37 -21.02 -9.19 19.80
CA GLN A 37 -21.39 -10.17 18.78
C GLN A 37 -20.34 -11.28 18.80
N GLY A 38 -20.60 -12.39 19.50
CA GLY A 38 -19.69 -13.53 19.47
C GLY A 38 -19.42 -13.94 18.01
N LEU A 39 -18.15 -14.09 17.64
CA LEU A 39 -17.77 -14.35 16.25
C LEU A 39 -17.87 -15.85 15.95
N SER A 40 -18.81 -16.26 15.11
CA SER A 40 -18.91 -17.66 14.70
C SER A 40 -17.85 -18.02 13.65
N LEU A 41 -17.59 -19.32 13.48
CA LEU A 41 -16.72 -19.80 12.41
C LEU A 41 -17.26 -19.47 11.01
N GLU A 42 -18.58 -19.37 10.86
CA GLU A 42 -19.22 -19.02 9.60
C GLU A 42 -19.00 -17.53 9.27
N ASP A 43 -19.13 -16.64 10.26
CA ASP A 43 -18.87 -15.20 10.09
C ASP A 43 -17.42 -14.94 9.68
N LEU A 44 -16.48 -15.66 10.30
CA LEU A 44 -15.06 -15.63 9.94
C LEU A 44 -14.84 -16.08 8.49
N ARG A 45 -15.49 -17.17 8.07
CA ARG A 45 -15.36 -17.68 6.71
C ARG A 45 -15.84 -16.67 5.68
N GLU A 46 -17.00 -16.06 5.89
CA GLU A 46 -17.55 -15.05 4.98
C GLU A 46 -16.70 -13.77 4.97
N THR A 47 -16.16 -13.37 6.13
CA THR A 47 -15.23 -12.24 6.23
C THR A 47 -13.96 -12.48 5.42
N ILE A 48 -13.32 -13.65 5.56
CA ILE A 48 -12.12 -13.99 4.80
C ILE A 48 -12.40 -14.04 3.30
N LYS A 49 -13.54 -14.61 2.90
CA LYS A 49 -13.98 -14.65 1.50
C LYS A 49 -14.20 -13.25 0.93
N ALA A 50 -14.81 -12.34 1.71
CA ALA A 50 -15.00 -10.95 1.30
C ALA A 50 -13.67 -10.18 1.14
N LEU A 51 -12.63 -10.58 1.88
CA LEU A 51 -11.30 -9.96 1.84
C LEU A 51 -10.32 -10.65 0.89
N GLU A 52 -10.68 -11.80 0.31
CA GLU A 52 -9.81 -12.68 -0.48
C GLU A 52 -9.14 -11.94 -1.66
N GLU A 53 -9.89 -11.11 -2.38
CA GLU A 53 -9.33 -10.33 -3.50
C GLU A 53 -8.26 -9.35 -3.03
N SER A 54 -8.49 -8.70 -1.88
CA SER A 54 -7.55 -7.73 -1.31
C SER A 54 -6.30 -8.43 -0.79
N PHE A 55 -6.45 -9.55 -0.07
CA PHE A 55 -5.33 -10.40 0.34
C PHE A 55 -4.51 -10.85 -0.87
N THR A 56 -5.17 -11.38 -1.90
CA THR A 56 -4.51 -11.90 -3.10
C THR A 56 -3.77 -10.79 -3.86
N LEU A 57 -4.38 -9.62 -4.04
CA LEU A 57 -3.78 -8.54 -4.82
C LEU A 57 -2.64 -7.85 -4.07
N LEU A 58 -2.84 -7.48 -2.80
CA LEU A 58 -1.90 -6.66 -2.04
C LEU A 58 -0.69 -7.45 -1.54
N SER A 59 -0.85 -8.76 -1.28
CA SER A 59 0.28 -9.63 -0.90
C SER A 59 1.20 -9.97 -2.08
N GLN A 60 0.76 -9.77 -3.32
CA GLN A 60 1.58 -10.04 -4.49
C GLN A 60 2.81 -9.13 -4.54
N LYS A 61 3.94 -9.74 -4.91
CA LYS A 61 5.18 -9.00 -5.21
C LYS A 61 4.89 -7.87 -6.21
N TRP A 62 5.45 -6.70 -5.93
CA TRP A 62 5.34 -5.44 -6.67
C TRP A 62 4.09 -4.61 -6.42
N SER A 63 3.01 -5.16 -5.85
CA SER A 63 1.76 -4.41 -5.64
C SER A 63 1.97 -3.20 -4.72
N LEU A 64 2.41 -3.43 -3.48
CA LEU A 64 2.67 -2.34 -2.53
C LEU A 64 3.84 -1.46 -2.98
N GLN A 65 4.85 -2.00 -3.66
CA GLN A 65 5.95 -1.19 -4.20
C GLN A 65 5.48 -0.23 -5.30
N ILE A 66 4.56 -0.65 -6.18
CA ILE A 66 3.95 0.22 -7.19
C ILE A 66 3.16 1.33 -6.49
N LEU A 67 2.32 0.99 -5.50
CA LEU A 67 1.54 2.00 -4.78
C LEU A 67 2.44 3.01 -4.07
N TYR A 68 3.51 2.53 -3.42
CA TYR A 68 4.51 3.37 -2.76
C TYR A 68 5.19 4.35 -3.73
N ILE A 69 5.62 3.87 -4.91
CA ILE A 69 6.25 4.73 -5.92
C ILE A 69 5.26 5.78 -6.41
N LEU A 70 4.03 5.39 -6.71
CA LEU A 70 2.99 6.30 -7.19
C LEU A 70 2.57 7.33 -6.13
N PHE A 71 2.59 6.96 -4.85
CA PHE A 71 2.39 7.89 -3.74
C PHE A 71 3.45 8.98 -3.73
N LEU A 72 4.72 8.62 -3.77
CA LEU A 72 5.83 9.58 -3.72
C LEU A 72 5.96 10.42 -4.99
N ARG A 73 5.68 9.84 -6.16
CA ARG A 73 5.87 10.48 -7.47
C ARG A 73 4.61 11.16 -8.00
N LYS A 74 3.44 10.93 -7.39
CA LYS A 74 2.08 11.36 -7.79
C LYS A 74 1.61 10.80 -9.14
N SER A 75 2.44 10.87 -10.18
CA SER A 75 2.17 10.36 -11.52
C SER A 75 3.47 9.84 -12.16
N THR A 76 3.46 8.60 -12.66
CA THR A 76 4.67 7.94 -13.19
C THR A 76 4.39 7.18 -14.47
N GLY A 77 5.32 7.22 -15.45
CA GLY A 77 5.20 6.45 -16.68
C GLY A 77 5.61 4.98 -16.53
N PHE A 78 5.17 4.13 -17.47
CA PHE A 78 5.49 2.69 -17.47
C PHE A 78 7.00 2.41 -17.42
N GLY A 79 7.78 3.09 -18.25
CA GLY A 79 9.23 2.88 -18.35
C GLY A 79 9.97 3.24 -17.05
N GLU A 80 9.49 4.27 -16.35
CA GLU A 80 10.05 4.69 -15.06
C GLU A 80 9.75 3.65 -13.98
N LEU A 81 8.49 3.20 -13.86
CA LEU A 81 8.11 2.13 -12.94
C LEU A 81 8.93 0.86 -13.20
N LYS A 82 9.08 0.48 -14.47
CA LYS A 82 9.88 -0.68 -14.88
C LYS A 82 11.33 -0.55 -14.42
N LYS A 83 11.94 0.62 -14.65
CA LYS A 83 13.33 0.89 -14.30
C LYS A 83 13.55 0.88 -12.78
N ILE A 84 12.64 1.49 -12.01
CA ILE A 84 12.73 1.56 -10.55
C ILE A 84 12.57 0.17 -9.92
N LEU A 85 11.61 -0.63 -10.42
CA LEU A 85 11.28 -1.94 -9.86
C LEU A 85 12.18 -3.08 -10.37
N GLY A 86 12.92 -2.87 -11.47
CA GLY A 86 13.71 -3.93 -12.11
C GLY A 86 12.85 -5.09 -12.65
N VAL A 87 11.56 -4.84 -12.90
CA VAL A 87 10.58 -5.85 -13.32
C VAL A 87 10.52 -5.93 -14.85
N ASN A 88 10.18 -7.11 -15.39
CA ASN A 88 9.98 -7.25 -16.83
C ASN A 88 8.65 -6.58 -17.29
N SER A 89 8.53 -6.27 -18.59
CA SER A 89 7.36 -5.56 -19.11
C SER A 89 6.05 -6.34 -18.95
N ARG A 90 6.06 -7.66 -19.13
CA ARG A 90 4.86 -8.49 -19.01
C ARG A 90 4.31 -8.43 -17.60
N THR A 91 5.15 -8.74 -16.62
CA THR A 91 4.78 -8.71 -15.20
C THR A 91 4.31 -7.33 -14.75
N LEU A 92 4.98 -6.25 -15.17
CA LEU A 92 4.53 -4.89 -14.81
C LEU A 92 3.15 -4.57 -15.40
N SER A 93 2.92 -4.91 -16.67
CA SER A 93 1.62 -4.71 -17.31
C SER A 93 0.52 -5.47 -16.59
N ASP A 94 0.77 -6.73 -16.23
CA ASP A 94 -0.20 -7.55 -15.50
C ASP A 94 -0.51 -6.96 -14.12
N LYS A 95 0.52 -6.50 -13.38
CA LYS A 95 0.32 -5.84 -12.07
C LYS A 95 -0.44 -4.53 -12.17
N LEU A 96 -0.10 -3.67 -13.11
CA LEU A 96 -0.82 -2.41 -13.32
C LEU A 96 -2.27 -2.65 -13.75
N LYS A 97 -2.53 -3.68 -14.57
CA LYS A 97 -3.89 -4.08 -14.95
C LYS A 97 -4.68 -4.58 -13.73
N SER A 98 -4.09 -5.43 -12.89
CA SER A 98 -4.76 -5.94 -11.68
C SER A 98 -5.00 -4.84 -10.65
N LEU A 99 -4.04 -3.94 -10.44
CA LEU A 99 -4.19 -2.80 -9.54
C LEU A 99 -5.24 -1.81 -10.04
N ALA A 100 -5.32 -1.59 -11.36
CA ALA A 100 -6.38 -0.79 -11.96
C ALA A 100 -7.75 -1.45 -11.81
N LYS A 101 -7.85 -2.76 -12.08
CA LYS A 101 -9.10 -3.52 -11.88
C LYS A 101 -9.56 -3.51 -10.42
N GLY A 102 -8.62 -3.59 -9.47
CA GLY A 102 -8.91 -3.47 -8.03
C GLY A 102 -9.22 -2.06 -7.55
N GLY A 103 -9.14 -1.05 -8.44
CA GLY A 103 -9.44 0.33 -8.13
C GLY A 103 -8.37 1.01 -7.27
N TYR A 104 -7.10 0.59 -7.35
CA TYR A 104 -5.98 1.22 -6.64
C TYR A 104 -5.17 2.19 -7.51
N VAL A 105 -5.19 2.00 -8.82
CA VAL A 105 -4.37 2.76 -9.77
C VAL A 105 -5.22 3.21 -10.95
N ASP A 106 -5.16 4.50 -11.28
CA ASP A 106 -5.70 5.05 -12.51
C ASP A 106 -4.64 5.06 -13.61
N ARG A 107 -5.07 4.74 -14.83
CA ARG A 107 -4.27 4.86 -16.05
C ARG A 107 -4.83 5.98 -16.91
N SER A 108 -4.06 7.03 -17.12
CA SER A 108 -4.42 8.12 -18.02
C SER A 108 -3.52 8.16 -19.25
N VAL A 109 -4.08 8.67 -20.34
CA VAL A 109 -3.35 8.96 -21.58
C VAL A 109 -3.26 10.48 -21.69
N GLU A 110 -2.05 11.00 -21.56
CA GLU A 110 -1.75 12.40 -21.82
C GLU A 110 -1.61 12.56 -23.35
N HIS A 111 -2.59 13.24 -23.94
CA HIS A 111 -2.62 13.53 -25.38
C HIS A 111 -1.69 14.70 -25.73
N GLY A 112 -0.96 14.56 -26.84
CA GLY A 112 0.00 15.55 -27.34
C GLY A 112 1.19 14.85 -28.01
N PRO A 113 2.09 15.59 -28.68
CA PRO A 113 3.37 15.05 -29.11
C PRO A 113 4.42 15.18 -27.99
N PRO A 114 4.95 14.09 -27.41
CA PRO A 114 4.62 12.68 -27.64
C PRO A 114 3.44 12.19 -26.78
N LEU A 115 2.74 11.16 -27.26
CA LEU A 115 1.68 10.49 -26.51
C LEU A 115 2.28 9.80 -25.29
N ARG A 116 1.77 10.07 -24.09
CA ARG A 116 2.30 9.50 -22.84
C ARG A 116 1.22 8.75 -22.08
N VAL A 117 1.60 7.61 -21.52
CA VAL A 117 0.76 6.86 -20.57
C VAL A 117 1.29 7.13 -19.18
N ARG A 118 0.40 7.52 -18.28
CA ARG A 118 0.68 7.77 -16.87
C ARG A 118 -0.15 6.87 -15.97
N TYR A 119 0.40 6.62 -14.80
CA TYR A 119 -0.28 5.92 -13.72
C TYR A 119 -0.24 6.80 -12.47
N SER A 120 -1.37 6.84 -11.75
CA SER A 120 -1.53 7.56 -10.49
C SER A 120 -2.38 6.73 -9.53
N LEU A 121 -2.35 7.05 -8.24
CA LEU A 121 -3.23 6.40 -7.27
C LEU A 121 -4.66 6.92 -7.41
N THR A 122 -5.62 6.02 -7.22
CA THR A 122 -6.99 6.39 -6.86
C THR A 122 -7.03 6.83 -5.38
N ALA A 123 -8.17 7.31 -4.90
CA ALA A 123 -8.38 7.55 -3.46
C ALA A 123 -8.13 6.28 -2.63
N ARG A 124 -8.70 5.14 -3.05
CA ARG A 124 -8.47 3.84 -2.40
C ARG A 124 -7.00 3.44 -2.40
N GLY A 125 -6.30 3.64 -3.53
CA GLY A 125 -4.86 3.37 -3.64
C GLY A 125 -4.03 4.21 -2.67
N HIS A 126 -4.39 5.48 -2.55
CA HIS A 126 -3.76 6.44 -1.65
C HIS A 126 -3.95 6.07 -0.17
N ASP A 127 -5.17 5.76 0.25
CA ASP A 127 -5.44 5.39 1.64
C ASP A 127 -4.80 4.04 1.98
N THR A 128 -4.85 3.09 1.05
CA THR A 128 -4.23 1.76 1.24
C THR A 128 -2.73 1.87 1.49
N ILE A 129 -2.00 2.67 0.71
CA ILE A 129 -0.57 2.82 0.92
C ILE A 129 -0.26 3.58 2.21
N LEU A 130 -1.05 4.60 2.58
CA LEU A 130 -0.90 5.28 3.87
C LEU A 130 -1.05 4.33 5.06
N LEU A 131 -2.01 3.39 5.00
CA LEU A 131 -2.18 2.35 6.01
C LEU A 131 -1.03 1.34 5.99
N ALA A 132 -0.50 1.00 4.82
CA ALA A 132 0.60 0.05 4.68
C ALA A 132 1.95 0.63 5.09
N LEU A 133 2.16 1.95 4.98
CA LEU A 133 3.44 2.60 5.29
C LEU A 133 3.92 2.25 6.71
N PRO A 134 3.18 2.53 7.80
CA PRO A 134 3.64 2.19 9.14
C PRO A 134 4.00 0.70 9.30
N PHE A 135 3.21 -0.20 8.73
CA PHE A 135 3.49 -1.63 8.73
C PHE A 135 4.81 -1.96 8.02
N LEU A 136 5.03 -1.43 6.81
CA LEU A 136 6.26 -1.67 6.04
C LEU A 136 7.50 -1.17 6.79
N TYR A 137 7.43 0.03 7.37
CA TYR A 137 8.51 0.63 8.15
C TYR A 137 8.78 -0.11 9.47
N TYR A 138 7.73 -0.57 10.15
CA TYR A 138 7.86 -1.37 11.37
C TYR A 138 8.45 -2.75 11.08
N SER A 139 8.05 -3.39 9.97
CA SER A 139 8.55 -4.71 9.57
C SER A 139 9.98 -4.69 9.04
N SER A 140 10.46 -3.54 8.56
CA SER A 140 11.82 -3.40 8.05
C SER A 140 12.80 -3.19 9.21
N ASP A 141 13.46 -4.26 9.63
CA ASP A 141 14.58 -4.25 10.58
C ASP A 141 15.76 -3.37 10.09
N SER A 142 15.77 -3.03 8.79
CA SER A 142 16.88 -2.44 8.05
C SER A 142 16.81 -0.92 7.83
N LEU A 143 15.97 -0.20 8.59
CA LEU A 143 16.09 1.26 8.73
C LEU A 143 16.92 1.68 9.96
N GLY A 144 17.59 0.72 10.60
CA GLY A 144 18.64 0.92 11.60
C GLY A 144 20.03 0.99 11.00
#